data_AF-A0A0G1VVI3-F1
#
_entry.id   AF-A0A0G1VVI3-F1
#
_cell.length_a   1.000
_cell.length_b   1.000
_cell.length_c   1.000
_cell.angle_alpha   90.00
_cell.angle_beta   90.00
_cell.angle_gamma   90.00
#
_symmetry.space_group_name_H-M   'P 1'
#
loop_
_entity.id
_entity.type
_entity.pdbx_description
1 polymer ?
#
loop_
_entity_poly.entity_id
_entity_poly.type
_entity_poly.pdbx_seq_one_letter_code
_entity_poly.pdbx_strand_id
1 'polypeptide(L)'
;MEGEEKIAEDPRGIAYKQNLDPYMTPILEAKLKEFGPAGETYKQKSADMKLLTAIEGKTKAREPLTKSDLVFLYELEHPIQGFGYRSDPRVAELRTGRNKEEDMSIVFDCRPDQIAHGVSEINENTRAYLGEWNPAILKTVKNYPNITHLYESFPDKAIFLKTIETDPTIQSPKQAEAKLKEQSICLSQYGNDLLNKTEFSKQKETYKLARFTVEQLGFPDGATTEQIYKKAETLGLDLCPAEVGPHLRLSYEGGEWMLIAMKQITDRDGNPSVFYLNRDGVALKLGGNFAWPVRGWSAGDQFVFLLRKKKL
;
A
#
# COMPACT_ATOMS: atom_id res chain seq x y z
N MET A 1 -22.05 -10.73 -24.56
CA MET A 1 -22.77 -11.32 -23.42
C MET A 1 -21.90 -11.11 -22.19
N GLU A 2 -22.14 -10.07 -21.40
CA GLU A 2 -21.35 -9.77 -20.18
C GLU A 2 -21.87 -10.49 -18.92
N GLY A 3 -22.95 -11.27 -19.04
CA GLY A 3 -23.66 -11.86 -17.90
C GLY A 3 -23.18 -13.26 -17.49
N GLU A 4 -22.38 -13.95 -18.30
CA GLU A 4 -21.98 -15.34 -18.01
C GLU A 4 -20.85 -15.45 -17.00
N GLU A 5 -20.01 -14.40 -16.85
CA GLU A 5 -18.85 -14.40 -15.94
C GLU A 5 -19.04 -13.50 -14.70
N LYS A 6 -20.24 -12.91 -14.52
CA LYS A 6 -20.54 -12.00 -13.40
C LYS A 6 -21.47 -12.67 -12.40
N ILE A 7 -21.15 -12.53 -11.11
CA ILE A 7 -22.07 -12.85 -10.03
C ILE A 7 -22.97 -11.61 -9.84
N ALA A 8 -24.24 -11.71 -10.24
CA ALA A 8 -25.19 -10.60 -10.17
C ALA A 8 -25.50 -10.19 -8.71
N GLU A 9 -25.66 -11.17 -7.84
CA GLU A 9 -25.80 -10.99 -6.39
C GLU A 9 -25.05 -12.13 -5.69
N ASP A 10 -24.31 -11.79 -4.63
CA ASP A 10 -23.56 -12.77 -3.86
C ASP A 10 -24.54 -13.82 -3.27
N PRO A 11 -24.37 -15.13 -3.54
CA PRO A 11 -25.29 -16.15 -3.07
C PRO A 11 -25.44 -16.12 -1.55
N ARG A 12 -26.70 -16.10 -1.10
CA ARG A 12 -27.09 -16.09 0.32
C ARG A 12 -27.94 -17.30 0.62
N GLY A 13 -27.82 -17.83 1.84
CA GLY A 13 -28.66 -18.93 2.28
C GLY A 13 -29.93 -18.45 2.97
N ILE A 14 -30.80 -19.41 3.26
CA ILE A 14 -32.09 -19.19 3.96
C ILE A 14 -31.99 -19.47 5.48
N ALA A 15 -30.82 -19.87 5.98
CA ALA A 15 -30.63 -20.15 7.40
C ALA A 15 -30.50 -18.85 8.23
N TYR A 16 -30.43 -19.00 9.55
CA TYR A 16 -30.26 -17.87 10.46
C TYR A 16 -29.10 -16.96 10.03
N LYS A 17 -29.35 -15.65 9.97
CA LYS A 17 -28.42 -14.62 9.43
C LYS A 17 -28.00 -14.84 7.97
N GLN A 18 -28.85 -15.43 7.14
CA GLN A 18 -28.60 -15.68 5.70
C GLN A 18 -27.44 -16.65 5.44
N ASN A 19 -27.12 -17.50 6.42
CA ASN A 19 -26.09 -18.52 6.26
C ASN A 19 -26.52 -19.57 5.23
N LEU A 20 -25.55 -20.03 4.44
CA LEU A 20 -25.74 -21.16 3.53
C LEU A 20 -25.97 -22.44 4.31
N ASP A 21 -26.82 -23.30 3.75
CA ASP A 21 -26.98 -24.66 4.23
C ASP A 21 -25.63 -25.41 4.05
N PRO A 22 -25.15 -26.15 5.06
CA PRO A 22 -23.91 -26.92 4.95
C PRO A 22 -23.86 -27.84 3.72
N TYR A 23 -24.99 -28.45 3.34
CA TYR A 23 -25.08 -29.33 2.17
C TYR A 23 -24.98 -28.57 0.83
N MET A 24 -25.27 -27.27 0.83
CA MET A 24 -25.12 -26.41 -0.34
C MET A 24 -23.69 -25.90 -0.54
N THR A 25 -22.84 -25.99 0.48
CA THR A 25 -21.46 -25.47 0.42
C THR A 25 -20.64 -26.13 -0.70
N PRO A 26 -20.60 -27.47 -0.84
CA PRO A 26 -19.83 -28.11 -1.91
C PRO A 26 -20.35 -27.78 -3.31
N ILE A 27 -21.68 -27.62 -3.44
CA ILE A 27 -22.33 -27.26 -4.72
C ILE A 27 -21.95 -25.84 -5.11
N LEU A 28 -22.01 -24.91 -4.16
CA LEU A 28 -21.61 -23.52 -4.40
C LEU A 28 -20.12 -23.43 -4.73
N GLU A 29 -19.25 -24.11 -3.99
CA GLU A 29 -17.80 -24.12 -4.26
C GLU A 29 -17.47 -24.69 -5.65
N ALA A 30 -18.15 -25.76 -6.07
CA ALA A 30 -18.03 -26.30 -7.41
C ALA A 30 -18.45 -25.26 -8.46
N LYS A 31 -19.58 -24.58 -8.24
CA LYS A 31 -20.11 -23.58 -9.17
C LYS A 31 -19.23 -22.33 -9.27
N LEU A 32 -18.67 -21.85 -8.15
CA LEU A 32 -17.80 -20.67 -8.12
C LEU A 32 -16.53 -20.82 -8.97
N LYS A 33 -16.06 -22.06 -9.19
CA LYS A 33 -14.91 -22.32 -10.09
C LYS A 33 -15.19 -21.91 -11.54
N GLU A 34 -16.45 -21.89 -11.95
CA GLU A 34 -16.87 -21.47 -13.29
C GLU A 34 -16.85 -19.95 -13.48
N PHE A 35 -16.78 -19.15 -12.39
CA PHE A 35 -16.87 -17.69 -12.41
C PHE A 35 -15.52 -16.98 -12.31
N GLY A 36 -14.41 -17.71 -12.47
CA GLY A 36 -13.05 -17.14 -12.51
C GLY A 36 -12.78 -16.15 -11.36
N PRO A 37 -12.31 -14.91 -11.65
CA PRO A 37 -11.99 -13.91 -10.62
C PRO A 37 -13.17 -13.52 -9.71
N ALA A 38 -14.40 -13.53 -10.22
CA ALA A 38 -15.59 -13.23 -9.41
C ALA A 38 -15.83 -14.33 -8.37
N GLY A 39 -15.57 -15.59 -8.74
CA GLY A 39 -15.60 -16.73 -7.81
C GLY A 39 -14.58 -16.62 -6.69
N GLU A 40 -13.35 -16.22 -7.00
CA GLU A 40 -12.29 -16.01 -5.99
C GLU A 40 -12.60 -14.84 -5.06
N THR A 41 -13.16 -13.74 -5.59
CA THR A 41 -13.63 -12.61 -4.78
C THR A 41 -14.69 -13.05 -3.77
N TYR A 42 -15.65 -13.87 -4.19
CA TYR A 42 -16.66 -14.42 -3.28
C TYR A 42 -16.05 -15.29 -2.18
N LYS A 43 -15.10 -16.17 -2.53
CA LYS A 43 -14.41 -17.02 -1.55
C LYS A 43 -13.68 -16.19 -0.50
N GLN A 44 -12.99 -15.12 -0.92
CA GLN A 44 -12.30 -14.22 0.00
C GLN A 44 -13.29 -13.55 0.96
N LYS A 45 -14.39 -12.96 0.45
CA LYS A 45 -15.45 -12.38 1.30
C LYS A 45 -15.96 -13.39 2.34
N SER A 46 -16.21 -14.62 1.92
CA SER A 46 -16.70 -15.68 2.82
C SER A 46 -15.66 -16.05 3.90
N ALA A 47 -14.39 -16.16 3.52
CA ALA A 47 -13.29 -16.43 4.46
C ALA A 47 -13.12 -15.29 5.48
N ASP A 48 -13.10 -14.05 5.01
CA ASP A 48 -13.00 -12.85 5.84
C ASP A 48 -14.15 -12.77 6.85
N MET A 49 -15.38 -13.02 6.41
CA MET A 49 -16.55 -13.00 7.32
C MET A 49 -16.51 -14.12 8.37
N LYS A 50 -15.95 -15.29 8.04
CA LYS A 50 -15.74 -16.38 9.01
C LYS A 50 -14.71 -15.97 10.06
N LEU A 51 -13.57 -15.41 9.64
CA LEU A 51 -12.53 -14.93 10.56
C LEU A 51 -13.04 -13.81 11.46
N LEU A 52 -13.73 -12.81 10.91
CA LEU A 52 -14.31 -11.71 11.67
C LEU A 52 -15.32 -12.22 12.72
N THR A 53 -16.15 -13.20 12.35
CA THR A 53 -17.12 -13.83 13.27
C THR A 53 -16.42 -14.62 14.38
N ALA A 54 -15.32 -15.32 14.08
CA ALA A 54 -14.53 -16.02 15.07
C ALA A 54 -13.88 -15.04 16.08
N ILE A 55 -13.33 -13.92 15.59
CA ILE A 55 -12.75 -12.86 16.43
C ILE A 55 -13.81 -12.21 17.32
N GLU A 56 -15.01 -11.94 16.78
CA GLU A 56 -16.14 -11.44 17.54
C GLU A 56 -16.54 -12.41 18.67
N GLY A 57 -16.56 -13.72 18.37
CA GLY A 57 -16.80 -14.77 19.35
C GLY A 57 -15.76 -14.79 20.48
N LYS A 58 -14.47 -14.82 20.13
CA LYS A 58 -13.36 -14.74 21.10
C LYS A 58 -13.46 -13.50 21.99
N THR A 59 -13.75 -12.35 21.39
CA THR A 59 -13.90 -11.07 22.11
C THR A 59 -15.05 -11.12 23.11
N LYS A 60 -16.22 -11.65 22.72
CA LYS A 60 -17.38 -11.84 23.62
C LYS A 60 -17.08 -12.82 24.76
N ALA A 61 -16.30 -13.85 24.48
CA ALA A 61 -15.84 -14.83 25.48
C ALA A 61 -14.70 -14.29 26.38
N ARG A 62 -14.18 -13.08 26.10
CA ARG A 62 -12.99 -12.50 26.74
C ARG A 62 -11.72 -13.35 26.57
N GLU A 63 -11.64 -14.07 25.46
CA GLU A 63 -10.45 -14.80 25.08
C GLU A 63 -9.43 -13.83 24.43
N PRO A 64 -8.12 -14.01 24.70
CA PRO A 64 -7.09 -13.20 24.06
C PRO A 64 -7.04 -13.48 22.56
N LEU A 65 -6.88 -12.41 21.78
CA LEU A 65 -6.66 -12.53 20.34
C LEU A 65 -5.19 -12.85 20.05
N THR A 66 -4.95 -13.73 19.09
CA THR A 66 -3.60 -14.05 18.63
C THR A 66 -3.05 -12.95 17.70
N LYS A 67 -1.76 -13.03 17.38
CA LYS A 67 -1.16 -12.16 16.36
C LYS A 67 -1.90 -12.21 15.02
N SER A 68 -2.29 -13.40 14.55
CA SER A 68 -3.04 -13.55 13.29
C SER A 68 -4.42 -12.91 13.36
N ASP A 69 -5.12 -13.04 14.50
CA ASP A 69 -6.41 -12.38 14.72
C ASP A 69 -6.26 -10.85 14.65
N LEU A 70 -5.21 -10.29 15.27
CA LEU A 70 -4.95 -8.85 15.29
C LEU A 70 -4.51 -8.31 13.93
N VAL A 71 -3.62 -9.01 13.23
CA VAL A 71 -3.19 -8.65 11.87
C VAL A 71 -4.39 -8.57 10.92
N PHE A 72 -5.30 -9.53 11.02
CA PHE A 72 -6.56 -9.53 10.26
C PHE A 72 -7.48 -8.39 10.72
N LEU A 73 -7.76 -8.25 12.02
CA LEU A 73 -8.69 -7.25 12.56
C LEU A 73 -8.26 -5.80 12.26
N TYR A 74 -6.95 -5.55 12.26
CA TYR A 74 -6.39 -4.24 11.91
C TYR A 74 -6.14 -4.05 10.41
N GLU A 75 -6.51 -5.01 9.57
CA GLU A 75 -6.43 -4.92 8.11
C GLU A 75 -5.01 -4.64 7.60
N LEU A 76 -3.99 -5.18 8.29
CA LEU A 76 -2.58 -4.83 8.04
C LEU A 76 -2.02 -5.42 6.74
N GLU A 77 -2.65 -6.48 6.23
CA GLU A 77 -2.26 -7.14 4.97
C GLU A 77 -3.20 -6.77 3.83
N HIS A 78 -4.51 -6.80 4.09
CA HIS A 78 -5.53 -6.38 3.14
C HIS A 78 -6.79 -5.90 3.86
N PRO A 79 -7.62 -5.08 3.20
CA PRO A 79 -8.95 -4.75 3.70
C PRO A 79 -9.81 -6.00 3.84
N ILE A 80 -10.60 -6.06 4.93
CA ILE A 80 -11.59 -7.11 5.16
C ILE A 80 -12.74 -6.92 4.16
N GLN A 81 -13.02 -7.96 3.38
CA GLN A 81 -14.10 -7.95 2.40
C GLN A 81 -15.37 -8.54 2.99
N GLY A 82 -16.48 -7.80 2.86
CA GLY A 82 -17.82 -8.26 3.21
C GLY A 82 -18.74 -8.37 1.99
N PHE A 83 -19.96 -8.83 2.25
CA PHE A 83 -21.03 -8.88 1.24
C PHE A 83 -21.80 -7.56 1.10
N GLY A 84 -21.48 -6.56 1.92
CA GLY A 84 -22.04 -5.21 1.85
C GLY A 84 -21.17 -4.26 1.01
N TYR A 85 -21.75 -3.13 0.63
CA TYR A 85 -21.05 -2.06 -0.10
C TYR A 85 -20.14 -1.18 0.79
N ARG A 86 -20.21 -1.36 2.11
CA ARG A 86 -19.42 -0.61 3.10
C ARG A 86 -18.65 -1.60 3.95
N SER A 87 -17.58 -1.12 4.59
CA SER A 87 -16.84 -1.88 5.59
C SER A 87 -17.79 -2.42 6.67
N ASP A 88 -17.53 -3.65 7.12
CA ASP A 88 -18.35 -4.27 8.15
C ASP A 88 -18.22 -3.48 9.47
N PRO A 89 -19.33 -2.99 10.06
CA PRO A 89 -19.29 -2.14 11.25
C PRO A 89 -18.62 -2.81 12.45
N ARG A 90 -18.64 -4.16 12.51
CA ARG A 90 -17.99 -4.92 13.59
C ARG A 90 -16.50 -4.66 13.66
N VAL A 91 -15.82 -4.38 12.56
CA VAL A 91 -14.38 -4.09 12.57
C VAL A 91 -14.08 -2.87 13.45
N ALA A 92 -14.83 -1.78 13.28
CA ALA A 92 -14.67 -0.57 14.08
C ALA A 92 -15.09 -0.78 15.54
N GLU A 93 -16.20 -1.50 15.78
CA GLU A 93 -16.68 -1.84 17.12
C GLU A 93 -15.64 -2.66 17.90
N LEU A 94 -15.11 -3.72 17.26
CA LEU A 94 -14.11 -4.59 17.85
C LEU A 94 -12.80 -3.85 18.12
N ARG A 95 -12.35 -2.98 17.21
CA ARG A 95 -11.13 -2.17 17.40
C ARG A 95 -11.26 -1.14 18.53
N THR A 96 -12.45 -0.55 18.71
CA THR A 96 -12.67 0.52 19.73
C THR A 96 -12.51 0.00 21.16
N GLY A 97 -12.85 -1.26 21.42
CA GLY A 97 -12.75 -1.86 22.76
C GLY A 97 -11.35 -2.35 23.16
N ARG A 98 -10.31 -2.16 22.33
CA ARG A 98 -8.99 -2.76 22.55
C ARG A 98 -7.96 -1.78 23.09
N ASN A 99 -6.97 -2.32 23.81
CA ASN A 99 -5.75 -1.61 24.17
C ASN A 99 -4.74 -1.73 23.02
N LYS A 100 -4.56 -0.66 22.25
CA LYS A 100 -3.66 -0.64 21.09
C LYS A 100 -2.20 -0.88 21.47
N GLU A 101 -1.74 -0.45 22.64
CA GLU A 101 -0.34 -0.63 23.08
C GLU A 101 0.00 -2.10 23.30
N GLU A 102 -0.92 -2.84 23.92
CA GLU A 102 -0.80 -4.29 24.09
C GLU A 102 -0.86 -5.01 22.74
N ASP A 103 -1.80 -4.61 21.89
CA ASP A 103 -1.94 -5.21 20.57
C ASP A 103 -0.71 -4.99 19.69
N MET A 104 -0.12 -3.79 19.72
CA MET A 104 1.12 -3.50 18.98
C MET A 104 2.26 -4.40 19.42
N SER A 105 2.40 -4.65 20.72
CA SER A 105 3.43 -5.56 21.24
C SER A 105 3.27 -6.97 20.68
N ILE A 106 2.03 -7.45 20.55
CA ILE A 106 1.71 -8.76 19.95
C ILE A 106 1.95 -8.75 18.43
N VAL A 107 1.47 -7.72 17.73
CA VAL A 107 1.56 -7.58 16.27
C VAL A 107 3.03 -7.45 15.83
N PHE A 108 3.80 -6.59 16.49
CA PHE A 108 5.21 -6.33 16.18
C PHE A 108 6.16 -7.36 16.78
N ASP A 109 5.67 -8.26 17.63
CA ASP A 109 6.48 -9.26 18.32
C ASP A 109 7.65 -8.59 19.09
N CYS A 110 7.31 -7.56 19.86
CA CYS A 110 8.25 -6.78 20.65
C CYS A 110 7.65 -6.39 22.00
N ARG A 111 8.51 -6.04 22.97
CA ARG A 111 8.04 -5.52 24.25
C ARG A 111 7.58 -4.06 24.11
N PRO A 112 6.69 -3.57 24.99
CA PRO A 112 6.26 -2.17 24.99
C PRO A 112 7.41 -1.15 25.05
N ASP A 113 8.48 -1.44 25.80
CA ASP A 113 9.67 -0.57 25.91
C ASP A 113 10.53 -0.53 24.63
N GLN A 114 10.20 -1.36 23.63
CA GLN A 114 10.86 -1.37 22.32
C GLN A 114 10.06 -0.61 21.25
N ILE A 115 8.93 -0.01 21.64
CA ILE A 115 8.11 0.85 20.81
C ILE A 115 8.42 2.30 21.19
N ALA A 116 9.08 3.03 20.30
CA ALA A 116 9.36 4.45 20.48
C ALA A 116 8.20 5.28 19.98
N HIS A 117 7.65 6.16 20.84
CA HIS A 117 6.59 7.11 20.51
C HIS A 117 7.11 8.50 20.11
N GLY A 118 8.43 8.63 20.05
CA GLY A 118 9.13 9.85 19.65
C GLY A 118 10.61 9.62 19.39
N VAL A 119 11.23 10.56 18.68
CA VAL A 119 12.65 10.44 18.27
C VAL A 119 13.60 10.28 19.46
N SER A 120 13.29 10.91 20.60
CA SER A 120 14.10 10.84 21.83
C SER A 120 14.09 9.47 22.49
N GLU A 121 13.11 8.62 22.19
CA GLU A 121 12.97 7.27 22.75
C GLU A 121 13.71 6.21 21.91
N ILE A 122 14.13 6.57 20.69
CA ILE A 122 14.84 5.67 19.79
C ILE A 122 16.21 5.32 20.37
N ASN A 123 16.47 4.02 20.45
CA ASN A 123 17.75 3.45 20.88
C ASN A 123 18.00 2.10 20.19
N GLU A 124 19.11 1.45 20.51
CA GLU A 124 19.55 0.19 19.88
C GLU A 124 18.55 -0.97 20.03
N ASN A 125 17.70 -0.93 21.06
CA ASN A 125 16.70 -1.97 21.34
C ASN A 125 15.33 -1.69 20.70
N THR A 126 15.14 -0.51 20.10
CA THR A 126 13.89 -0.09 19.47
C THR A 126 13.60 -0.97 18.25
N ARG A 127 12.36 -1.48 18.17
CA ARG A 127 11.85 -2.33 17.08
C ARG A 127 10.73 -1.69 16.29
N ALA A 128 9.96 -0.81 16.93
CA ALA A 128 8.89 -0.06 16.30
C ALA A 128 9.04 1.44 16.61
N TYR A 129 8.68 2.27 15.65
CA TYR A 129 8.58 3.72 15.83
C TYR A 129 7.17 4.17 15.43
N LEU A 130 6.56 4.91 16.35
CA LEU A 130 5.25 5.52 16.23
C LEU A 130 5.38 7.02 16.48
N GLY A 131 5.02 7.85 15.52
CA GLY A 131 5.02 9.29 15.73
C GLY A 131 5.22 10.06 14.45
N GLU A 132 5.50 11.35 14.58
CA GLU A 132 5.67 12.24 13.43
C GLU A 132 6.64 11.65 12.40
N TRP A 133 6.38 11.92 11.12
CA TRP A 133 7.24 11.47 10.04
C TRP A 133 7.64 12.63 9.14
N ASN A 134 8.95 12.85 9.02
CA ASN A 134 9.50 13.84 8.12
C ASN A 134 10.97 13.48 7.78
N PRO A 135 11.61 14.18 6.83
CA PRO A 135 12.97 13.86 6.43
C PRO A 135 14.04 14.00 7.52
N ALA A 136 13.79 14.76 8.60
CA ALA A 136 14.70 14.80 9.74
C ALA A 136 14.63 13.50 10.57
N ILE A 137 13.41 13.00 10.83
CA ILE A 137 13.17 11.77 11.56
C ILE A 137 13.71 10.56 10.79
N LEU A 138 13.55 10.55 9.47
CA LEU A 138 14.16 9.58 8.57
C LEU A 138 15.68 9.47 8.76
N LYS A 139 16.39 10.59 8.99
CA LYS A 139 17.85 10.58 9.20
C LYS A 139 18.23 9.85 10.50
N THR A 140 17.40 9.93 11.53
CA THR A 140 17.60 9.22 12.80
C THR A 140 17.25 7.75 12.64
N VAL A 141 16.03 7.42 12.19
CA VAL A 141 15.52 6.05 12.06
C VAL A 141 16.44 5.17 11.21
N LYS A 142 17.02 5.73 10.13
CA LYS A 142 17.98 5.01 9.27
C LYS A 142 19.23 4.48 9.96
N ASN A 143 19.60 5.03 11.11
CA ASN A 143 20.78 4.56 11.85
C ASN A 143 20.46 3.32 12.70
N TYR A 144 19.18 2.95 12.84
CA TYR A 144 18.71 1.85 13.67
C TYR A 144 18.04 0.77 12.80
N PRO A 145 18.80 -0.19 12.24
CA PRO A 145 18.25 -1.21 11.34
C PRO A 145 17.28 -2.18 12.01
N ASN A 146 17.24 -2.21 13.35
CA ASN A 146 16.31 -3.02 14.13
C ASN A 146 14.87 -2.49 14.08
N ILE A 147 14.66 -1.23 13.66
CA ILE A 147 13.35 -0.64 13.52
C ILE A 147 12.71 -1.14 12.22
N THR A 148 11.78 -2.08 12.34
CA THR A 148 11.09 -2.71 11.22
C THR A 148 9.62 -2.32 11.11
N HIS A 149 9.04 -1.74 12.17
CA HIS A 149 7.65 -1.27 12.19
C HIS A 149 7.62 0.25 12.30
N LEU A 150 7.01 0.91 11.31
CA LEU A 150 7.00 2.37 11.21
C LEU A 150 5.57 2.87 10.95
N TYR A 151 5.05 3.69 11.86
CA TYR A 151 3.72 4.27 11.75
C TYR A 151 3.72 5.73 12.23
N GLU A 152 2.89 6.57 11.63
CA GLU A 152 2.51 7.85 12.25
C GLU A 152 1.42 7.64 13.29
N SER A 153 0.51 6.71 13.01
CA SER A 153 -0.52 6.26 13.95
C SER A 153 -0.93 4.83 13.60
N PHE A 154 -0.83 3.92 14.55
CA PHE A 154 -1.23 2.53 14.33
C PHE A 154 -2.76 2.34 14.42
N PRO A 155 -3.35 1.54 13.52
CA PRO A 155 -2.74 0.90 12.33
C PRO A 155 -2.81 1.76 11.06
N ASP A 156 -3.58 2.86 11.07
CA ASP A 156 -4.13 3.47 9.85
C ASP A 156 -3.13 4.29 9.04
N LYS A 157 -2.01 4.72 9.63
CA LYS A 157 -0.99 5.54 8.95
C LYS A 157 0.37 4.86 9.02
N ALA A 158 0.57 3.81 8.22
CA ALA A 158 1.86 3.19 8.04
C ALA A 158 2.83 4.12 7.27
N ILE A 159 4.06 4.23 7.76
CA ILE A 159 5.11 4.98 7.10
C ILE A 159 5.70 4.13 5.97
N PHE A 160 5.78 4.71 4.78
CA PHE A 160 6.36 4.03 3.63
C PHE A 160 7.87 4.29 3.58
N LEU A 161 8.63 3.26 3.95
CA LEU A 161 10.07 3.15 3.79
C LEU A 161 10.38 1.77 3.24
N LYS A 162 10.75 1.67 1.96
CA LYS A 162 10.87 0.38 1.27
C LYS A 162 12.16 0.28 0.47
N THR A 163 12.75 -0.91 0.45
CA THR A 163 13.80 -1.24 -0.52
C THR A 163 13.17 -2.06 -1.63
N ILE A 164 13.38 -1.66 -2.88
CA ILE A 164 13.01 -2.44 -4.06
C ILE A 164 14.26 -2.85 -4.82
N GLU A 165 14.17 -3.98 -5.50
CA GLU A 165 15.17 -4.45 -6.44
C GLU A 165 14.55 -4.47 -7.84
N THR A 166 15.30 -4.03 -8.85
CA THR A 166 14.83 -4.17 -10.23
C THR A 166 14.85 -5.63 -10.66
N ASP A 167 13.91 -5.99 -11.52
CA ASP A 167 13.91 -7.32 -12.14
C ASP A 167 14.87 -7.26 -13.33
N PRO A 168 15.99 -8.01 -13.32
CA PRO A 168 16.97 -7.96 -14.40
C PRO A 168 16.41 -8.44 -15.74
N THR A 169 15.23 -9.07 -15.78
CA THR A 169 14.53 -9.46 -17.02
C THR A 169 13.75 -8.30 -17.65
N ILE A 170 13.51 -7.21 -16.91
CA ILE A 170 12.80 -6.02 -17.37
C ILE A 170 13.82 -4.97 -17.79
N GLN A 171 14.26 -5.04 -19.05
CA GLN A 171 15.29 -4.14 -19.61
C GLN A 171 14.73 -3.23 -20.70
N SER A 172 13.41 -3.22 -20.89
CA SER A 172 12.73 -2.41 -21.90
C SER A 172 11.28 -2.11 -21.53
N PRO A 173 10.69 -1.05 -22.10
CA PRO A 173 9.27 -0.72 -21.90
C PRO A 173 8.31 -1.88 -22.20
N LYS A 174 8.55 -2.61 -23.30
CA LYS A 174 7.70 -3.74 -23.71
C LYS A 174 7.71 -4.88 -22.70
N GLN A 175 8.87 -5.18 -22.10
CA GLN A 175 8.97 -6.21 -21.07
C GLN A 175 8.26 -5.78 -19.79
N ALA A 176 8.38 -4.50 -19.40
CA ALA A 176 7.66 -3.95 -18.26
C ALA A 176 6.14 -4.00 -18.47
N GLU A 177 5.66 -3.61 -19.64
CA GLU A 177 4.24 -3.68 -20.02
C GLU A 177 3.71 -5.12 -19.94
N ALA A 178 4.46 -6.09 -20.48
CA ALA A 178 4.10 -7.50 -20.40
C ALA A 178 3.97 -7.99 -18.95
N LYS A 179 4.93 -7.65 -18.09
CA LYS A 179 4.92 -8.02 -16.66
C LYS A 179 3.77 -7.38 -15.89
N LEU A 180 3.47 -6.11 -16.17
CA LEU A 180 2.31 -5.42 -15.58
C LEU A 180 1.00 -6.13 -15.97
N LYS A 181 0.87 -6.50 -17.25
CA LYS A 181 -0.30 -7.22 -17.76
C LYS A 181 -0.42 -8.64 -17.17
N GLU A 182 0.69 -9.37 -17.02
CA GLU A 182 0.73 -10.69 -16.37
C GLU A 182 0.16 -10.63 -14.94
N GLN A 183 0.44 -9.56 -14.20
CA GLN A 183 -0.09 -9.33 -12.85
C GLN A 183 -1.44 -8.62 -12.82
N SER A 184 -2.12 -8.47 -13.96
CA SER A 184 -3.41 -7.76 -14.08
C SER A 184 -3.36 -6.31 -13.54
N ILE A 185 -2.20 -5.66 -13.60
CA ILE A 185 -2.03 -4.27 -13.23
C ILE A 185 -2.49 -3.39 -14.39
N CYS A 186 -3.39 -2.46 -14.10
CA CYS A 186 -3.89 -1.49 -15.06
C CYS A 186 -2.80 -0.47 -15.41
N LEU A 187 -2.37 -0.46 -16.67
CA LEU A 187 -1.52 0.60 -17.22
C LEU A 187 -2.41 1.66 -17.88
N SER A 188 -2.47 2.87 -17.31
CA SER A 188 -3.23 3.95 -17.95
C SER A 188 -2.56 4.41 -19.26
N GLN A 189 -3.32 5.07 -20.13
CA GLN A 189 -2.81 5.62 -21.39
C GLN A 189 -1.59 6.54 -21.19
N TYR A 190 -1.68 7.49 -20.26
CA TYR A 190 -0.54 8.37 -19.93
C TYR A 190 0.60 7.61 -19.25
N GLY A 191 0.29 6.57 -18.45
CA GLY A 191 1.31 5.68 -17.89
C GLY A 191 2.09 4.96 -18.98
N ASN A 192 1.40 4.50 -20.03
CA ASN A 192 2.04 3.86 -21.18
C ASN A 192 2.92 4.83 -21.97
N ASP A 193 2.51 6.09 -22.13
CA ASP A 193 3.33 7.12 -22.79
C ASP A 193 4.66 7.33 -22.07
N LEU A 194 4.62 7.36 -20.73
CA LEU A 194 5.79 7.48 -19.89
C LEU A 194 6.65 6.23 -19.97
N LEU A 195 6.03 5.05 -19.86
CA LEU A 195 6.71 3.75 -19.91
C LEU A 195 7.53 3.59 -21.18
N ASN A 196 6.97 3.96 -22.33
CA ASN A 196 7.63 3.88 -23.63
C ASN A 196 8.88 4.76 -23.76
N LYS A 197 9.03 5.76 -22.87
CA LYS A 197 10.18 6.68 -22.82
C LYS A 197 11.07 6.44 -21.60
N THR A 198 10.77 5.42 -20.79
CA THR A 198 11.56 5.04 -19.62
C THR A 198 12.81 4.28 -20.05
N GLU A 199 13.96 4.74 -19.56
CA GLU A 199 15.21 3.99 -19.62
C GLU A 199 15.27 2.97 -18.48
N PHE A 200 15.62 1.73 -18.82
CA PHE A 200 15.74 0.62 -17.89
C PHE A 200 17.20 0.24 -17.71
N SER A 201 17.55 -0.07 -16.47
CA SER A 201 18.87 -0.57 -16.12
C SER A 201 19.08 -1.96 -16.70
N LYS A 202 20.26 -2.18 -17.30
CA LYS A 202 20.64 -3.50 -17.85
C LYS A 202 21.08 -4.48 -16.77
N GLN A 203 21.46 -3.96 -15.60
CA GLN A 203 21.87 -4.72 -14.44
C GLN A 203 20.83 -4.54 -13.33
N LYS A 204 20.82 -5.49 -12.41
CA LYS A 204 19.99 -5.42 -11.21
C LYS A 204 20.44 -4.22 -10.36
N GLU A 205 19.50 -3.37 -10.03
CA GLU A 205 19.68 -2.19 -9.18
C GLU A 205 18.87 -2.33 -7.91
N THR A 206 19.34 -1.69 -6.85
CA THR A 206 18.64 -1.63 -5.56
C THR A 206 18.35 -0.19 -5.20
N TYR A 207 17.07 0.12 -5.00
CA TYR A 207 16.59 1.45 -4.66
C TYR A 207 15.96 1.47 -3.26
N LYS A 208 16.43 2.38 -2.42
CA LYS A 208 15.84 2.65 -1.10
C LYS A 208 14.92 3.86 -1.24
N LEU A 209 13.66 3.69 -0.92
CA LEU A 209 12.59 4.64 -1.19
C LEU A 209 11.94 5.10 0.11
N ALA A 210 11.58 6.37 0.19
CA ALA A 210 10.73 6.91 1.26
C ALA A 210 9.63 7.80 0.67
N ARG A 211 8.44 7.73 1.27
CA ARG A 211 7.30 8.57 0.91
C ARG A 211 7.15 9.71 1.92
N PHE A 212 6.82 10.88 1.42
CA PHE A 212 6.44 12.04 2.22
C PHE A 212 5.24 12.74 1.60
N THR A 213 4.37 13.30 2.43
CA THR A 213 3.42 14.33 1.97
C THR A 213 4.15 15.64 1.68
N VAL A 214 3.53 16.52 0.90
CA VAL A 214 4.06 17.87 0.65
C VAL A 214 4.20 18.66 1.97
N GLU A 215 3.27 18.48 2.91
CA GLU A 215 3.36 19.02 4.26
C GLU A 215 4.61 18.53 5.01
N GLN A 216 4.88 17.22 5.00
CA GLN A 216 6.04 16.60 5.66
C GLN A 216 7.38 17.06 5.06
N LEU A 217 7.39 17.59 3.84
CA LEU A 217 8.56 18.24 3.23
C LEU A 217 8.75 19.70 3.67
N GLY A 218 7.80 20.26 4.42
CA GLY A 218 7.82 21.62 4.96
C GLY A 218 6.90 22.60 4.23
N PHE A 219 5.86 22.12 3.56
CA PHE A 219 4.91 22.95 2.80
C PHE A 219 3.46 22.70 3.23
N PRO A 220 3.01 23.24 4.39
CA PRO A 220 1.67 22.98 4.92
C PRO A 220 0.54 23.55 4.05
N ASP A 221 0.83 24.54 3.21
CA ASP A 221 -0.14 25.14 2.28
C ASP A 221 -0.02 24.58 0.85
N GLY A 222 0.82 23.56 0.65
CA GLY A 222 1.16 23.03 -0.67
C GLY A 222 2.36 23.74 -1.31
N ALA A 223 2.80 23.22 -2.46
CA ALA A 223 3.96 23.72 -3.20
C ALA A 223 3.93 23.28 -4.67
N THR A 224 4.72 23.96 -5.50
CA THR A 224 4.91 23.54 -6.89
C THR A 224 5.87 22.36 -7.02
N THR A 225 5.80 21.61 -8.12
CA THR A 225 6.74 20.52 -8.41
C THR A 225 8.21 20.95 -8.28
N GLU A 226 8.56 22.13 -8.79
CA GLU A 226 9.92 22.67 -8.71
C GLU A 226 10.35 22.97 -7.27
N GLN A 227 9.47 23.59 -6.48
CA GLN A 227 9.74 23.89 -5.06
C GLN A 227 9.94 22.59 -4.25
N ILE A 228 9.10 21.58 -4.50
CA ILE A 228 9.18 20.27 -3.87
C ILE A 228 10.52 19.60 -4.20
N TYR A 229 10.92 19.56 -5.47
CA TYR A 229 12.16 18.90 -5.89
C TYR A 229 13.40 19.61 -5.33
N LYS A 230 13.41 20.95 -5.37
CA LYS A 230 14.49 21.74 -4.77
C LYS A 230 14.60 21.50 -3.26
N LYS A 231 13.47 21.46 -2.56
CA LYS A 231 13.46 21.20 -1.11
C LYS A 231 13.94 19.78 -0.80
N ALA A 232 13.48 18.78 -1.54
CA ALA A 232 13.90 17.39 -1.39
C ALA A 232 15.42 17.23 -1.47
N GLU A 233 16.06 17.91 -2.43
CA GLU A 233 17.52 17.89 -2.57
C GLU A 233 18.23 18.41 -1.31
N THR A 234 17.76 19.51 -0.71
CA THR A 234 18.31 20.06 0.55
C THR A 234 18.10 19.13 1.74
N LEU A 235 17.08 18.28 1.70
CA LEU A 235 16.77 17.31 2.75
C LEU A 235 17.55 16.00 2.60
N GLY A 236 18.33 15.84 1.52
CA GLY A 236 19.11 14.63 1.23
C GLY A 236 18.27 13.53 0.56
N LEU A 237 17.22 13.93 -0.14
CA LEU A 237 16.39 13.08 -0.99
C LEU A 237 16.74 13.35 -2.45
N ASP A 238 16.81 12.29 -3.25
CA ASP A 238 17.09 12.38 -4.68
C ASP A 238 15.84 12.00 -5.48
N LEU A 239 15.79 12.46 -6.74
CA LEU A 239 14.77 12.00 -7.68
C LEU A 239 15.03 10.54 -8.06
N CYS A 240 13.94 9.78 -8.17
CA CYS A 240 13.94 8.40 -8.63
C CYS A 240 14.24 8.33 -10.14
N PRO A 241 15.02 7.33 -10.60
CA PRO A 241 14.99 6.89 -11.98
C PRO A 241 13.56 6.51 -12.40
N ALA A 242 13.20 6.76 -13.66
CA ALA A 242 11.85 6.51 -14.16
C ALA A 242 11.40 5.04 -14.01
N GLU A 243 12.34 4.09 -14.13
CA GLU A 243 12.09 2.66 -13.95
C GLU A 243 11.61 2.28 -12.53
N VAL A 244 11.80 3.15 -11.53
CA VAL A 244 11.25 2.92 -10.18
C VAL A 244 9.74 2.82 -10.21
N GLY A 245 9.05 3.57 -11.07
CA GLY A 245 7.58 3.51 -11.19
C GLY A 245 7.04 2.10 -11.48
N PRO A 246 7.39 1.47 -12.62
CA PRO A 246 6.95 0.12 -12.93
C PRO A 246 7.46 -0.93 -11.94
N HIS A 247 8.73 -0.89 -11.52
CA HIS A 247 9.28 -1.87 -10.57
C HIS A 247 8.65 -1.77 -9.18
N LEU A 248 8.38 -0.56 -8.70
CA LEU A 248 7.67 -0.38 -7.44
C LEU A 248 6.25 -0.93 -7.56
N ARG A 249 5.54 -0.63 -8.66
CA ARG A 249 4.17 -1.11 -8.81
C ARG A 249 4.10 -2.65 -8.88
N LEU A 250 5.03 -3.30 -9.56
CA LEU A 250 5.12 -4.78 -9.66
C LEU A 250 5.46 -5.48 -8.33
N SER A 251 6.08 -4.78 -7.38
CA SER A 251 6.54 -5.35 -6.11
C SER A 251 5.76 -4.84 -4.89
N TYR A 252 4.80 -3.95 -5.09
CA TYR A 252 4.00 -3.34 -4.03
C TYR A 252 2.52 -3.57 -4.33
N GLU A 253 1.77 -4.00 -3.34
CA GLU A 253 0.34 -4.32 -3.48
C GLU A 253 -0.58 -3.25 -2.90
N GLY A 254 -0.01 -2.24 -2.24
CA GLY A 254 -0.77 -1.14 -1.65
C GLY A 254 -1.52 -0.31 -2.69
N GLY A 255 -2.73 0.11 -2.33
CA GLY A 255 -3.64 0.85 -3.20
C GLY A 255 -3.58 2.37 -3.04
N GLU A 256 -2.78 2.86 -2.10
CA GLU A 256 -2.65 4.28 -1.79
C GLU A 256 -2.14 5.06 -2.99
N TRP A 257 -2.69 6.25 -3.18
CA TRP A 257 -2.23 7.14 -4.24
C TRP A 257 -0.89 7.76 -3.87
N MET A 258 0.10 7.67 -4.76
CA MET A 258 1.41 8.30 -4.59
C MET A 258 2.07 8.60 -5.93
N LEU A 259 2.84 9.69 -5.98
CA LEU A 259 3.65 10.07 -7.14
C LEU A 259 5.08 9.57 -6.98
N ILE A 260 5.70 9.18 -8.09
CA ILE A 260 7.14 8.96 -8.13
C ILE A 260 7.80 10.31 -8.38
N ALA A 261 8.62 10.78 -7.45
CA ALA A 261 9.41 11.99 -7.64
C ALA A 261 10.55 11.69 -8.62
N MET A 262 10.28 11.82 -9.92
CA MET A 262 11.22 11.55 -11.00
C MET A 262 11.37 12.76 -11.90
N LYS A 263 12.44 12.79 -12.71
CA LYS A 263 12.50 13.74 -13.82
C LYS A 263 11.29 13.54 -14.71
N GLN A 264 10.59 14.62 -15.04
CA GLN A 264 9.40 14.56 -15.86
C GLN A 264 9.73 14.00 -17.25
N ILE A 265 8.83 13.16 -17.75
CA ILE A 265 8.83 12.66 -19.11
C ILE A 265 7.65 13.31 -19.82
N THR A 266 7.90 13.86 -21.00
CA THR A 266 6.86 14.44 -21.85
C THR A 266 5.93 13.32 -22.33
N ASP A 267 4.62 13.46 -22.15
CA ASP A 267 3.63 12.51 -22.69
C ASP A 267 3.34 12.75 -24.19
N ARG A 268 2.25 12.17 -24.70
CA ARG A 268 1.83 12.32 -26.11
C ARG A 268 1.39 13.73 -26.48
N ASP A 269 0.92 14.52 -25.50
CA ASP A 269 0.34 15.84 -25.71
C ASP A 269 1.38 16.95 -25.48
N GLY A 270 2.65 16.58 -25.22
CA GLY A 270 3.70 17.53 -24.91
C GLY A 270 3.74 17.94 -23.44
N ASN A 271 2.91 17.35 -22.57
CA ASN A 271 2.86 17.74 -21.16
C ASN A 271 3.93 16.99 -20.36
N PRO A 272 4.69 17.66 -19.48
CA PRO A 272 5.62 17.02 -18.57
C PRO A 272 4.84 16.24 -17.51
N SER A 273 5.11 14.95 -17.39
CA SER A 273 4.36 14.01 -16.55
C SER A 273 5.30 13.13 -15.72
N VAL A 274 4.80 12.62 -14.59
CA VAL A 274 5.48 11.63 -13.73
C VAL A 274 4.58 10.42 -13.50
N PHE A 275 5.18 9.30 -13.10
CA PHE A 275 4.41 8.13 -12.70
C PHE A 275 3.64 8.38 -11.40
N TYR A 276 2.44 7.82 -11.30
CA TYR A 276 1.74 7.62 -10.05
C TYR A 276 1.28 6.17 -9.91
N LEU A 277 1.16 5.73 -8.67
CA LEU A 277 0.55 4.47 -8.28
C LEU A 277 -0.79 4.78 -7.61
N ASN A 278 -1.81 3.96 -7.88
CA ASN A 278 -3.03 3.91 -7.08
C ASN A 278 -3.72 2.55 -7.28
N ARG A 279 -4.95 2.45 -6.76
CA ARG A 279 -5.88 1.37 -7.06
C ARG A 279 -7.14 1.95 -7.71
N ASP A 280 -7.67 1.24 -8.69
CA ASP A 280 -8.91 1.54 -9.39
C ASP A 280 -9.86 0.34 -9.21
N GLY A 281 -10.78 0.45 -8.24
CA GLY A 281 -11.59 -0.68 -7.77
C GLY A 281 -10.73 -1.80 -7.18
N VAL A 282 -10.73 -2.97 -7.82
CA VAL A 282 -9.91 -4.13 -7.41
C VAL A 282 -8.53 -4.17 -8.09
N ALA A 283 -8.32 -3.39 -9.15
CA ALA A 283 -7.09 -3.44 -9.93
C ALA A 283 -6.06 -2.42 -9.43
N LEU A 284 -4.83 -2.87 -9.22
CA LEU A 284 -3.69 -1.97 -9.04
C LEU A 284 -3.42 -1.23 -10.35
N LYS A 285 -2.92 0.00 -10.25
CA LYS A 285 -2.72 0.85 -11.43
C LYS A 285 -1.40 1.60 -11.39
N LEU A 286 -0.79 1.70 -12.57
CA LEU A 286 0.35 2.57 -12.88
C LEU A 286 -0.13 3.59 -13.92
N GLY A 287 0.03 4.88 -13.61
CA GLY A 287 -0.37 5.92 -14.52
C GLY A 287 0.58 7.09 -14.63
N GLY A 288 0.28 7.99 -15.55
CA GLY A 288 0.98 9.26 -15.74
C GLY A 288 0.10 10.42 -15.29
N ASN A 289 0.67 11.37 -14.54
CA ASN A 289 0.00 12.59 -14.13
C ASN A 289 0.88 13.80 -14.48
N PHE A 290 0.27 14.87 -14.98
CA PHE A 290 1.02 16.08 -15.34
C PHE A 290 1.75 16.62 -14.11
N ALA A 291 2.98 17.06 -14.26
CA ALA A 291 3.84 17.55 -13.19
C ALA A 291 4.68 18.72 -13.70
N TRP A 292 4.00 19.69 -14.33
CA TRP A 292 4.61 20.96 -14.72
C TRP A 292 5.43 21.54 -13.56
N PRO A 293 6.57 22.21 -13.83
CA PRO A 293 7.37 22.85 -12.78
C PRO A 293 6.53 23.75 -11.86
N VAL A 294 5.55 24.45 -12.44
CA VAL A 294 4.62 25.37 -11.75
C VAL A 294 3.32 24.71 -11.26
N ARG A 295 3.10 23.41 -11.52
CA ARG A 295 1.90 22.71 -11.04
C ARG A 295 1.93 22.68 -9.51
N GLY A 296 0.89 23.23 -8.89
CA GLY A 296 0.68 23.17 -7.46
C GLY A 296 0.18 21.81 -7.00
N TRP A 297 0.67 21.38 -5.86
CA TRP A 297 0.27 20.18 -5.13
C TRP A 297 -0.21 20.61 -3.74
N SER A 298 -1.28 19.99 -3.28
CA SER A 298 -1.83 20.17 -1.94
C SER A 298 -0.91 19.57 -0.89
N ALA A 299 -1.07 20.02 0.35
CA ALA A 299 -0.31 19.55 1.52
C ALA A 299 -0.35 18.02 1.69
N GLY A 300 -1.47 17.38 1.35
CA GLY A 300 -1.68 15.94 1.48
C GLY A 300 -1.16 15.10 0.31
N ASP A 301 -0.76 15.71 -0.81
CA ASP A 301 -0.21 14.97 -1.95
C ASP A 301 1.10 14.28 -1.57
N GLN A 302 1.30 13.04 -2.03
CA GLN A 302 2.40 12.18 -1.59
C GLN A 302 3.41 11.93 -2.71
N PHE A 303 4.69 12.06 -2.38
CA PHE A 303 5.80 11.80 -3.29
C PHE A 303 6.75 10.74 -2.73
N VAL A 304 7.15 9.81 -3.58
CA VAL A 304 8.16 8.79 -3.31
C VAL A 304 9.50 9.25 -3.86
N PHE A 305 10.48 9.39 -2.98
CA PHE A 305 11.84 9.82 -3.30
C PHE A 305 12.85 8.71 -3.10
N LEU A 306 13.97 8.83 -3.79
CA LEU A 306 15.15 8.00 -3.57
C LEU A 306 15.91 8.51 -2.35
N LEU A 307 16.34 7.59 -1.50
CA LEU A 307 17.24 7.91 -0.41
C LEU A 307 18.67 8.02 -0.94
N ARG A 308 19.28 9.19 -0.79
CA ARG A 308 20.66 9.44 -1.22
C ARG A 308 21.59 8.40 -0.61
N LYS A 309 22.31 7.66 -1.46
CA LYS A 309 23.40 6.78 -1.02
C LYS A 309 24.44 7.70 -0.35
N LYS A 310 24.92 7.35 0.86
CA LYS A 310 26.05 8.09 1.46
C LYS A 310 27.18 8.04 0.42
N LYS A 311 27.59 9.20 -0.11
CA LYS A 311 28.86 9.28 -0.85
C LYS A 311 29.93 8.96 0.18
N LEU A 312 30.67 7.87 -0.07
CA LEU A 312 31.90 7.55 0.65
C LEU A 312 32.91 8.69 0.45
#